data_AF-A0A554JR03-F1
#
_entry.id   AF-A0A554JR03-F1
#
_cell.length_a   1.000
_cell.length_b   1.000
_cell.length_c   1.000
_cell.angle_alpha   90.00
_cell.angle_beta   90.00
_cell.angle_gamma   90.00
#
_symmetry.space_group_name_H-M   'P 1'
#
loop_
_entity.id
_entity.type
_entity.pdbx_description
1 polymer ?
#
loop_
_entity_poly.entity_id
_entity_poly.type
_entity_poly.pdbx_seq_one_letter_code
_entity_poly.pdbx_strand_id
1 'polypeptide(L)'
;MRTPGFLTSIYHFIFSSRVMSPVWTVARVYLGYEWAIAGYHKVLNSVWVGSTAGGAITGFVNEALGKTVGEHPDVSVWYAWFLQHAVLPHANTWSHAIAYGEVLVGIGLILGAFTFLAAFFGAFMNVNYLLAGTVSSNPVMLVLAILIMLAHRIAGYIGLDYYILKTGR
;
A
#
# COMPACT_ATOMS: atom_id res chain seq x y z
N MET A 1 17.51 -28.14 -5.07
CA MET A 1 18.60 -27.19 -4.76
C MET A 1 18.56 -26.89 -3.27
N ARG A 2 19.63 -27.13 -2.51
CA ARG A 2 19.74 -26.69 -1.10
C ARG A 2 20.19 -25.24 -1.09
N THR A 3 19.46 -24.35 -0.42
CA THR A 3 19.91 -22.97 -0.21
C THR A 3 21.20 -22.95 0.61
N PRO A 4 22.22 -22.14 0.23
CA PRO A 4 23.43 -21.96 1.01
C PRO A 4 23.11 -21.55 2.45
N GLY A 5 23.73 -22.19 3.45
CA GLY A 5 23.43 -21.98 4.87
C GLY A 5 23.51 -20.52 5.32
N PHE A 6 24.45 -19.75 4.77
CA PHE A 6 24.63 -18.33 5.06
C PHE A 6 23.42 -17.46 4.64
N LEU A 7 22.80 -17.74 3.48
CA LEU A 7 21.63 -17.00 3.02
C LEU A 7 20.42 -17.23 3.94
N THR A 8 20.26 -18.46 4.42
CA THR A 8 19.23 -18.82 5.40
C THR A 8 19.46 -18.08 6.72
N SER A 9 20.71 -17.94 7.17
CA SER A 9 21.06 -17.18 8.39
C SER A 9 20.72 -15.69 8.27
N ILE A 10 21.03 -15.04 7.15
CA ILE A 10 20.69 -13.62 6.93
C ILE A 10 19.18 -13.42 6.92
N TYR A 11 18.45 -14.25 6.17
CA TYR A 11 16.99 -14.16 6.11
C TYR A 11 16.36 -14.28 7.50
N HIS A 12 16.77 -15.27 8.28
CA HIS A 12 16.25 -15.44 9.64
C HIS A 12 16.60 -14.27 10.54
N PHE A 13 17.82 -13.75 10.45
CA PHE A 13 18.22 -12.58 11.24
C PHE A 13 17.35 -11.36 10.90
N ILE A 14 17.18 -11.05 9.61
CA ILE A 14 16.47 -9.86 9.16
C ILE A 14 14.95 -9.98 9.40
N PHE A 15 14.32 -11.08 8.97
CA PHE A 15 12.85 -11.17 8.90
C PHE A 15 12.21 -11.98 10.04
N SER A 16 13.00 -12.72 10.83
CA SER A 16 12.49 -13.63 11.87
C SER A 16 13.09 -13.42 13.27
N SER A 17 14.13 -12.61 13.43
CA SER A 17 14.74 -12.34 14.74
C SER A 17 13.98 -11.24 15.48
N ARG A 18 13.65 -11.47 16.76
CA ARG A 18 13.03 -10.45 17.62
C ARG A 18 13.91 -9.21 17.81
N VAL A 19 15.22 -9.35 17.65
CA VAL A 19 16.18 -8.22 17.70
C VAL A 19 15.85 -7.18 16.63
N MET A 20 15.31 -7.59 15.48
CA MET A 20 14.91 -6.69 14.40
C MET A 20 13.53 -6.05 14.59
N SER A 21 12.80 -6.39 15.65
CA SER A 21 11.44 -5.85 15.87
C SER A 21 11.39 -4.32 15.96
N PRO A 22 12.31 -3.62 16.65
CA PRO A 22 12.31 -2.16 16.64
C PRO A 22 12.51 -1.56 15.24
N VAL A 23 13.40 -2.14 14.43
CA VAL A 23 13.65 -1.68 13.05
C VAL A 23 12.39 -1.81 12.19
N TRP A 24 11.74 -2.98 12.25
CA TRP A 24 10.49 -3.19 11.52
C TRP A 24 9.33 -2.35 12.05
N THR A 25 9.34 -2.03 13.35
CA THR A 25 8.36 -1.12 13.97
C THR A 25 8.50 0.29 13.40
N VAL A 26 9.73 0.81 13.32
CA VAL A 26 9.99 2.12 12.69
C VAL A 26 9.58 2.10 11.22
N ALA A 27 9.96 1.07 10.47
CA ALA A 27 9.60 0.95 9.06
C ALA A 27 8.08 0.93 8.83
N ARG A 28 7.32 0.14 9.61
CA ARG A 28 5.86 0.07 9.47
C ARG A 28 5.17 1.35 9.94
N VAL A 29 5.67 2.02 10.98
CA VAL A 29 5.09 3.29 11.44
C VAL A 29 5.33 4.39 10.41
N TYR A 30 6.52 4.44 9.79
CA TYR A 30 6.80 5.36 8.70
C TYR A 30 5.87 5.12 7.51
N LEU A 31 5.79 3.88 7.00
CA LEU A 31 4.88 3.56 5.90
C LEU A 31 3.42 3.85 6.26
N GLY A 32 3.02 3.54 7.49
CA GLY A 32 1.68 3.83 7.99
C GLY A 32 1.38 5.32 8.10
N TYR A 33 2.37 6.14 8.47
CA TYR A 33 2.25 7.59 8.50
C TYR A 33 1.98 8.16 7.10
N GLU A 34 2.74 7.73 6.09
CA GLU A 34 2.55 8.15 4.69
C GLU A 34 1.13 7.84 4.20
N TRP A 35 0.62 6.63 4.50
CA TRP A 35 -0.76 6.26 4.15
C TRP A 35 -1.81 7.04 4.94
N ALA A 36 -1.60 7.23 6.25
CA ALA A 36 -2.55 7.93 7.11
C ALA A 36 -2.69 9.40 6.71
N ILE A 37 -1.58 10.09 6.42
CA ILE A 37 -1.61 11.50 6.02
C ILE A 37 -2.24 11.67 4.63
N ALA A 38 -1.89 10.81 3.67
CA ALA A 38 -2.48 10.83 2.33
C ALA A 38 -4.00 10.58 2.38
N GLY A 39 -4.43 9.54 3.10
CA GLY A 39 -5.84 9.22 3.28
C GLY A 39 -6.59 10.30 4.03
N TYR A 40 -6.01 10.88 5.08
CA TYR A 40 -6.62 11.97 5.86
C TYR A 40 -6.92 13.19 4.99
N HIS A 41 -5.96 13.61 4.15
CA HIS A 41 -6.18 14.71 3.21
C HIS A 41 -7.26 14.40 2.16
N LYS A 42 -7.41 13.13 1.76
CA LYS A 42 -8.48 12.71 0.85
C LYS A 42 -9.84 12.72 1.54
N VAL A 43 -9.97 12.15 2.73
CA VAL A 43 -11.26 12.10 3.44
C VAL A 43 -11.83 13.49 3.73
N LEU A 44 -10.98 14.50 3.95
CA LEU A 44 -11.41 15.89 4.15
C LEU A 44 -11.73 16.65 2.86
N ASN A 45 -11.49 16.06 1.69
CA ASN A 45 -11.66 16.72 0.40
C ASN A 45 -12.97 16.26 -0.28
N SER A 46 -13.82 17.20 -0.66
CA SER A 46 -15.14 16.92 -1.26
C SER A 46 -15.06 16.15 -2.59
N VAL A 47 -13.95 16.28 -3.31
CA VAL A 47 -13.69 15.57 -4.58
C VAL A 47 -13.41 14.07 -4.34
N TRP A 48 -13.11 13.69 -3.10
CA TRP A 48 -12.88 12.31 -2.69
C TRP A 48 -14.08 11.67 -1.98
N VAL A 49 -14.68 12.35 -1.00
CA VAL A 49 -15.72 11.80 -0.10
C VAL A 49 -16.98 12.68 0.01
N GLY A 50 -17.07 13.77 -0.74
CA GLY A 50 -18.18 14.74 -0.65
C GLY A 50 -19.11 14.79 -1.86
N SER A 51 -19.76 15.94 -2.05
CA SER A 51 -20.74 16.18 -3.12
C SER A 51 -20.18 16.04 -4.53
N THR A 52 -18.85 16.11 -4.70
CA THR A 52 -18.14 15.95 -5.98
C THR A 52 -17.26 14.71 -6.01
N ALA A 53 -17.54 13.73 -5.13
CA ALA A 53 -16.78 12.49 -5.04
C ALA A 53 -16.71 11.75 -6.37
N GLY A 54 -15.51 11.25 -6.70
CA GLY A 54 -15.19 10.64 -7.99
C GLY A 54 -14.44 11.58 -8.93
N GLY A 55 -14.48 12.90 -8.72
CA GLY A 55 -13.74 13.85 -9.56
C GLY A 55 -12.23 13.62 -9.57
N ALA A 56 -11.64 13.23 -8.43
CA ALA A 56 -10.22 12.94 -8.32
C ALA A 56 -9.85 11.68 -9.11
N ILE A 57 -10.69 10.65 -9.03
CA ILE A 57 -10.49 9.39 -9.75
C ILE A 57 -10.67 9.60 -11.25
N THR A 58 -11.69 10.36 -11.67
CA THR A 58 -11.88 10.73 -13.07
C THR A 58 -10.68 11.49 -13.63
N GLY A 59 -10.17 12.50 -12.89
CA GLY A 59 -8.97 13.24 -13.27
C GLY A 59 -7.73 12.34 -13.35
N PHE A 60 -7.52 11.50 -12.35
CA PHE A 60 -6.42 10.54 -12.29
C PHE A 60 -6.44 9.56 -13.46
N VAL A 61 -7.61 8.99 -13.79
CA VAL A 61 -7.77 8.08 -14.92
C VAL A 61 -7.47 8.81 -16.23
N ASN A 62 -8.02 10.01 -16.43
CA ASN A 62 -7.76 10.78 -17.66
C ASN A 62 -6.28 11.12 -17.84
N GLU A 63 -5.57 11.46 -16.76
CA GLU A 63 -4.12 11.67 -16.78
C GLU A 63 -3.39 10.38 -17.18
N ALA A 64 -3.75 9.24 -16.59
CA ALA A 64 -3.16 7.94 -16.93
C ALA A 64 -3.42 7.55 -18.39
N LEU A 65 -4.61 7.83 -18.93
CA LEU A 65 -4.92 7.61 -20.34
C LEU A 65 -4.08 8.49 -21.26
N GLY A 66 -3.77 9.72 -20.86
CA GLY A 66 -2.84 10.60 -21.56
C GLY A 66 -1.42 10.03 -21.65
N LYS A 67 -1.05 9.07 -20.79
CA LYS A 67 0.28 8.42 -20.76
C LYS A 67 0.33 7.09 -21.53
N THR A 68 -0.70 6.80 -22.31
CA THR A 68 -0.78 5.59 -23.16
C THR A 68 -0.22 5.80 -24.57
N VAL A 69 0.19 7.02 -24.89
CA VAL A 69 0.70 7.43 -26.20
C VAL A 69 2.22 7.60 -26.18
N GLY A 70 2.86 7.55 -27.35
CA GLY A 70 4.30 7.69 -27.53
C GLY A 70 5.01 6.37 -27.84
N GLU A 71 6.32 6.45 -28.09
CA GLU A 71 7.16 5.30 -28.45
C GLU A 71 7.40 4.35 -27.25
N HIS A 72 7.43 4.92 -26.04
CA HIS A 72 7.54 4.20 -24.77
C HIS A 72 6.47 4.70 -23.79
N PRO A 73 5.21 4.24 -23.92
CA PRO A 73 4.13 4.70 -23.06
C PRO A 73 4.35 4.25 -21.61
N ASP A 74 4.15 5.16 -20.65
CA ASP A 74 4.26 4.85 -19.22
C ASP A 74 3.12 3.94 -18.74
N VAL A 75 1.95 4.01 -19.41
CA VAL A 75 0.76 3.24 -19.08
C VAL A 75 0.46 2.23 -20.19
N SER A 76 0.47 0.96 -19.81
CA SER A 76 0.15 -0.14 -20.73
C SER A 76 -1.32 -0.12 -21.18
N VAL A 77 -1.58 -0.54 -22.42
CA VAL A 77 -2.92 -0.53 -23.04
C VAL A 77 -3.93 -1.38 -22.27
N TRP A 78 -3.53 -2.53 -21.74
CA TRP A 78 -4.44 -3.39 -20.96
C TRP A 78 -4.88 -2.73 -19.66
N TYR A 79 -3.98 -1.97 -19.03
CA TYR A 79 -4.29 -1.27 -17.79
C TYR A 79 -5.15 -0.04 -18.08
N ALA A 80 -4.89 0.68 -19.17
CA ALA A 80 -5.77 1.73 -19.66
C ALA A 80 -7.20 1.23 -19.91
N TRP A 81 -7.35 0.03 -20.48
CA TRP A 81 -8.66 -0.61 -20.65
C TRP A 81 -9.34 -0.87 -19.30
N PHE A 82 -8.62 -1.40 -18.31
CA PHE A 82 -9.13 -1.58 -16.95
C PHE A 82 -9.59 -0.25 -16.32
N LEU A 83 -8.78 0.81 -16.44
CA LEU A 83 -9.14 2.12 -15.92
C LEU A 83 -10.42 2.68 -16.58
N GLN A 84 -10.57 2.52 -17.90
CA GLN A 84 -11.76 2.97 -18.64
C GLN A 84 -13.03 2.19 -18.30
N HIS A 85 -12.95 0.88 -18.13
CA HIS A 85 -14.13 0.01 -18.08
C HIS A 85 -14.49 -0.46 -16.66
N ALA A 86 -13.52 -0.53 -15.75
CA ALA A 86 -13.76 -0.98 -14.37
C ALA A 86 -13.67 0.15 -13.34
N VAL A 87 -12.83 1.16 -13.59
CA VAL A 87 -12.61 2.26 -12.64
C VAL A 87 -13.51 3.45 -12.95
N LEU A 88 -13.44 3.99 -14.15
CA LEU A 88 -14.15 5.22 -14.54
C LEU A 88 -15.68 5.15 -14.36
N PRO A 89 -16.39 4.06 -14.71
CA PRO A 89 -17.84 3.96 -14.52
C PRO A 89 -18.27 3.94 -13.05
N HIS A 90 -17.34 3.61 -12.14
CA HIS A 90 -17.57 3.50 -10.70
C HIS A 90 -16.67 4.47 -9.93
N ALA A 91 -16.27 5.59 -10.54
CA ALA A 91 -15.29 6.53 -9.99
C ALA A 91 -15.66 7.02 -8.58
N ASN A 92 -16.93 7.26 -8.30
CA ASN A 92 -17.39 7.66 -6.97
C ASN A 92 -17.14 6.57 -5.91
N THR A 93 -17.50 5.31 -6.18
CA THR A 93 -17.26 4.19 -5.26
C THR A 93 -15.77 3.97 -5.01
N TRP A 94 -14.97 3.99 -6.08
CA TRP A 94 -13.51 3.87 -5.99
C TRP A 94 -12.89 5.02 -5.19
N SER A 95 -13.41 6.24 -5.36
CA SER A 95 -12.95 7.42 -4.63
C SER A 95 -13.07 7.24 -3.12
N HIS A 96 -14.24 6.77 -2.64
CA HIS A 96 -14.43 6.47 -1.22
C HIS A 96 -13.57 5.29 -0.76
N ALA A 97 -13.54 4.19 -1.54
CA ALA A 97 -12.77 3.00 -1.20
C ALA A 97 -11.27 3.30 -1.04
N ILE A 98 -10.71 4.13 -1.93
CA ILE A 98 -9.32 4.56 -1.85
C ILE A 98 -9.12 5.48 -0.65
N ALA A 99 -9.93 6.55 -0.50
CA ALA A 99 -9.74 7.51 0.59
C ALA A 99 -9.78 6.85 1.98
N TYR A 100 -10.77 5.99 2.23
CA TYR A 100 -10.86 5.26 3.48
C TYR A 100 -9.85 4.12 3.58
N GLY A 101 -9.57 3.44 2.47
CA GLY A 101 -8.56 2.38 2.41
C GLY A 101 -7.19 2.87 2.84
N GLU A 102 -6.77 4.05 2.39
CA GLU A 102 -5.49 4.67 2.77
C GLU A 102 -5.43 4.99 4.26
N VAL A 103 -6.50 5.54 4.84
CA VAL A 103 -6.57 5.81 6.28
C VAL A 103 -6.50 4.50 7.08
N LEU A 104 -7.27 3.48 6.69
CA LEU A 104 -7.31 2.20 7.39
C LEU A 104 -5.98 1.47 7.32
N VAL A 105 -5.32 1.47 6.15
CA VAL A 105 -3.97 0.92 5.98
C VAL A 105 -2.98 1.68 6.86
N GLY A 106 -3.03 3.01 6.86
CA GLY A 106 -2.15 3.84 7.68
C GLY A 106 -2.29 3.56 9.17
N ILE A 107 -3.52 3.55 9.69
CA ILE A 107 -3.80 3.25 11.09
C ILE A 107 -3.39 1.82 11.44
N GLY A 108 -3.73 0.84 10.60
CA GLY A 108 -3.36 -0.57 10.82
C GLY A 108 -1.84 -0.75 10.91
N LEU A 109 -1.09 -0.10 10.02
CA LEU A 109 0.38 -0.13 10.03
C LEU A 109 1.00 0.62 11.21
N ILE A 110 0.42 1.73 11.67
CA ILE A 110 0.92 2.49 12.84
C ILE A 110 0.68 1.72 14.14
N LEU A 111 -0.53 1.19 14.33
CA LEU A 111 -0.88 0.44 15.54
C LEU A 111 -0.27 -0.98 15.53
N GLY A 112 0.13 -1.46 14.35
CA GLY A 112 0.57 -2.83 14.16
C GLY A 112 -0.58 -3.80 14.35
N ALA A 113 -1.76 -3.46 13.83
CA ALA A 113 -2.95 -4.30 13.84
C ALA A 113 -3.23 -4.81 12.43
N PHE A 114 -3.29 -6.13 12.28
CA PHE A 114 -3.34 -6.83 11.00
C PHE A 114 -2.21 -6.38 10.05
N THR A 115 -0.97 -6.27 10.57
CA THR A 115 0.18 -5.65 9.85
C THR A 115 0.38 -6.24 8.47
N PHE A 116 0.24 -7.56 8.31
CA PHE A 116 0.33 -8.22 7.01
C PHE A 116 -0.73 -7.73 6.03
N LEU A 117 -2.01 -7.68 6.45
CA LEU A 117 -3.11 -7.24 5.60
C LEU A 117 -3.01 -5.75 5.26
N ALA A 118 -2.66 -4.92 6.24
CA ALA A 118 -2.45 -3.49 6.01
C ALA A 118 -1.32 -3.25 5.00
N ALA A 119 -0.18 -3.93 5.14
CA ALA A 119 0.92 -3.85 4.19
C ALA A 119 0.53 -4.39 2.81
N PHE A 120 -0.24 -5.48 2.74
CA PHE A 120 -0.74 -6.05 1.49
C PHE A 120 -1.63 -5.06 0.71
N PHE A 121 -2.63 -4.46 1.37
CA PHE A 121 -3.49 -3.48 0.71
C PHE A 121 -2.74 -2.19 0.32
N GLY A 122 -1.78 -1.76 1.14
CA GLY A 122 -0.86 -0.68 0.77
C GLY A 122 -0.02 -1.03 -0.47
N ALA A 123 0.54 -2.24 -0.55
CA ALA A 123 1.26 -2.71 -1.73
C ALA A 123 0.33 -2.76 -2.95
N PHE A 124 -0.90 -3.26 -2.80
CA PHE A 124 -1.89 -3.32 -3.88
C PHE A 124 -2.20 -1.93 -4.43
N MET A 125 -2.45 -0.93 -3.58
CA MET A 125 -2.69 0.44 -4.03
C MET A 125 -1.46 1.03 -4.74
N ASN A 126 -0.25 0.85 -4.19
CA ASN A 126 0.98 1.31 -4.83
C ASN A 126 1.18 0.70 -6.23
N VAL A 127 0.93 -0.60 -6.40
CA VAL A 127 1.00 -1.26 -7.71
C VAL A 127 0.02 -0.60 -8.69
N ASN A 128 -1.22 -0.34 -8.27
CA ASN A 128 -2.21 0.31 -9.13
C ASN A 128 -1.80 1.74 -9.51
N TYR A 129 -1.19 2.50 -8.59
CA TYR A 129 -0.68 3.85 -8.86
C TYR A 129 0.51 3.85 -9.82
N LEU A 130 1.42 2.88 -9.67
CA LEU A 130 2.56 2.69 -10.56
C LEU A 130 2.11 2.28 -11.96
N LEU A 131 1.15 1.36 -12.08
CA LEU A 131 0.58 0.96 -13.36
C LEU A 131 -0.16 2.11 -14.07
N ALA A 132 -0.66 3.09 -13.31
CA ALA A 132 -1.24 4.33 -13.84
C ALA A 132 -0.19 5.40 -14.19
N GLY A 133 1.11 5.10 -14.09
CA GLY A 133 2.19 6.03 -14.41
C GLY A 133 2.45 7.07 -13.33
N THR A 134 2.21 6.74 -12.05
CA THR A 134 2.44 7.63 -10.91
C THR A 134 3.64 7.14 -10.10
N VAL A 135 4.83 7.63 -10.42
CA VAL A 135 6.08 7.13 -9.81
C VAL A 135 6.28 7.76 -8.43
N SER A 136 6.75 9.01 -8.31
CA SER A 136 6.94 9.71 -7.02
C SER A 136 7.45 8.79 -5.88
N SER A 137 6.82 8.81 -4.69
CA SER A 137 7.14 7.96 -3.53
C SER A 137 6.64 6.51 -3.63
N ASN A 138 5.80 6.17 -4.61
CA ASN A 138 5.13 4.86 -4.69
C ASN A 138 6.09 3.65 -4.77
N PRO A 139 7.22 3.68 -5.53
CA PRO A 139 8.15 2.55 -5.57
C PRO A 139 8.77 2.25 -4.21
N VAL A 140 9.15 3.30 -3.46
CA VAL A 140 9.75 3.15 -2.13
C VAL A 140 8.73 2.58 -1.15
N MET A 141 7.49 3.10 -1.17
CA MET A 141 6.41 2.59 -0.34
C MET A 141 6.04 1.15 -0.68
N LEU A 142 6.06 0.76 -1.97
CA LEU A 142 5.83 -0.62 -2.41
C LEU A 142 6.91 -1.57 -1.89
N VAL A 143 8.18 -1.20 -2.01
CA VAL A 143 9.31 -2.01 -1.50
C VAL A 143 9.17 -2.17 0.01
N LEU A 144 8.91 -1.09 0.75
CA LEU A 144 8.69 -1.17 2.20
C LEU A 144 7.49 -2.07 2.55
N ALA A 145 6.38 -1.95 1.83
CA ALA A 145 5.21 -2.78 2.05
C ALA A 145 5.53 -4.28 1.88
N ILE A 146 6.23 -4.66 0.80
CA ILE A 146 6.65 -6.04 0.55
C ILE A 146 7.59 -6.54 1.66
N LEU A 147 8.57 -5.72 2.05
CA LEU A 147 9.51 -6.07 3.11
C LEU A 147 8.79 -6.26 4.46
N ILE A 148 7.82 -5.41 4.78
CA ILE A 148 6.99 -5.54 5.99
C ILE A 148 6.12 -6.80 5.91
N MET A 149 5.55 -7.14 4.75
CA MET A 149 4.81 -8.39 4.57
C MET A 149 5.69 -9.61 4.86
N LEU A 150 6.95 -9.62 4.43
CA LEU A 150 7.90 -10.69 4.74
C LEU A 150 8.26 -10.72 6.24
N ALA A 151 8.38 -9.54 6.86
CA ALA A 151 8.73 -9.38 8.27
C ALA A 151 7.53 -9.45 9.23
N HIS A 152 6.31 -9.72 8.75
CA HIS A 152 5.07 -9.39 9.47
C HIS A 152 5.00 -9.95 10.90
N ARG A 153 5.55 -11.15 11.14
CA ARG A 153 5.58 -11.80 12.46
C ARG A 153 6.41 -11.03 13.50
N ILE A 154 7.45 -10.33 13.06
CA ILE A 154 8.36 -9.54 13.89
C ILE A 154 7.98 -8.06 13.86
N ALA A 155 7.48 -7.57 12.73
CA ALA A 155 6.97 -6.20 12.58
C ALA A 155 5.76 -5.93 13.50
N GLY A 156 4.86 -6.91 13.65
CA GLY A 156 3.72 -6.83 14.56
C GLY A 156 4.03 -7.14 16.04
N TYR A 157 5.28 -7.49 16.37
CA TYR A 157 5.65 -7.93 17.73
C TYR A 157 5.60 -6.80 18.77
N ILE A 158 6.01 -5.59 18.39
CA ILE A 158 5.78 -4.38 19.19
C ILE A 158 4.54 -3.70 18.61
N GLY A 159 3.34 -4.27 18.80
CA GLY A 159 2.09 -3.77 18.21
C GLY A 159 0.87 -4.58 18.68
N LEU A 160 -0.31 -4.21 18.18
CA LEU A 160 -1.55 -4.92 18.55
C LEU A 160 -1.59 -6.38 18.07
N ASP A 161 -0.88 -6.69 16.98
CA ASP A 161 -0.72 -8.05 16.44
C ASP A 161 -0.14 -9.02 17.46
N TYR A 162 0.70 -8.55 18.38
CA TYR A 162 1.22 -9.39 19.46
C TYR A 162 0.09 -9.95 20.33
N TYR A 163 -0.91 -9.13 20.66
CA TYR A 163 -2.04 -9.55 21.48
C TYR A 163 -3.04 -10.36 20.66
N ILE A 164 -3.34 -9.93 19.43
CA ILE A 164 -4.30 -10.60 18.54
C ILE A 164 -3.83 -12.02 18.21
N LEU A 165 -2.55 -12.21 17.89
CA LEU A 165 -2.00 -13.51 17.50
C LEU A 165 -1.69 -14.42 18.70
N LYS A 166 -1.59 -13.87 19.92
CA LYS A 166 -1.41 -14.67 21.14
C LYS A 166 -2.70 -15.36 21.57
N THR A 167 -3.86 -14.77 21.28
CA THR A 167 -5.17 -15.34 21.62
C THR A 167 -5.58 -16.51 20.70
N GLY A 168 -4.89 -16.68 19.56
CA GLY A 168 -5.15 -17.76 18.59
C GLY A 168 -4.17 -18.94 18.65
N ARG A 169 -3.43 -19.10 19.76
CA ARG A 169 -2.46 -20.18 19.98
C ARG A 169 -2.81 -21.03 21.17
#